data_AF-A0A7V1DPS1-F1
#
_entry.id   AF-A0A7V1DPS1-F1
#
_cell.length_a   1.000
_cell.length_b   1.000
_cell.length_c   1.000
_cell.angle_alpha   90.00
_cell.angle_beta   90.00
_cell.angle_gamma   90.00
#
_symmetry.space_group_name_H-M   'P 1'
#
loop_
_entity.id
_entity.type
_entity.pdbx_description
1 polymer ?
#
loop_
_entity_poly.entity_id
_entity_poly.type
_entity_poly.pdbx_seq_one_letter_code
_entity_poly.pdbx_strand_id
1 'polypeptide(L)' 'MSIVLTPLSEMPLVQPGDDLPGLLFHALQRARIELAHGDILVVCQKVVSKSEGRVVDLRTVTPSPLAQILARTGSGKDPR' A
#
# COMPACT_ATOMS: atom_id res chain seq x y z
N MET A 1 13.05 29.24 1.31
CA MET A 1 13.14 27.91 0.70
C MET A 1 11.74 27.35 0.64
N SER A 2 11.23 26.99 -0.55
CA SER A 2 9.92 26.39 -0.73
C SER A 2 10.05 24.89 -0.95
N ILE A 3 9.07 24.12 -0.46
CA ILE A 3 8.91 22.70 -0.76
C ILE A 3 7.77 22.57 -1.75
N VAL A 4 7.92 21.69 -2.74
CA VAL A 4 6.88 21.34 -3.70
C VAL A 4 6.48 19.88 -3.47
N LEU A 5 5.18 19.61 -3.44
CA LEU A 5 4.62 18.26 -3.35
C LEU A 5 3.83 17.99 -4.63
N THR A 6 4.30 17.02 -5.41
CA THR A 6 3.66 16.63 -6.67
C THR A 6 3.07 15.23 -6.52
N PRO A 7 1.75 15.04 -6.68
CA PRO A 7 1.17 13.70 -6.66
C PRO A 7 1.57 12.91 -7.92
N LEU A 8 1.82 11.62 -7.76
CA LEU A 8 2.00 10.70 -8.88
C LEU A 8 0.66 10.07 -9.27
N SER A 9 0.05 10.59 -10.34
CA SER A 9 -1.21 10.08 -10.90
C SER A 9 -0.97 8.86 -11.81
N GLU A 10 -2.04 8.23 -12.30
CA GLU A 10 -1.98 7.11 -13.27
C GLU A 10 -1.28 5.84 -12.76
N MET A 11 -1.35 5.57 -11.46
CA MET A 11 -0.91 4.29 -10.89
C MET A 11 -2.00 3.21 -11.08
N PRO A 12 -1.65 2.00 -11.59
CA PRO A 12 -2.61 0.91 -11.67
C PRO A 12 -2.94 0.35 -10.28
N LEU A 13 -3.97 -0.50 -10.21
CA LEU A 13 -4.23 -1.30 -9.01
C LEU A 13 -3.14 -2.36 -8.83
N VAL A 14 -2.22 -2.10 -7.90
CA VAL A 14 -1.13 -3.03 -7.55
C VAL A 14 -1.67 -4.37 -7.08
N GLN A 15 -1.12 -5.45 -7.62
CA GLN A 15 -1.41 -6.84 -7.32
C GLN A 15 -0.21 -7.54 -6.66
N PRO A 16 -0.43 -8.68 -5.97
CA PRO A 16 0.65 -9.57 -5.53
C PRO A 16 1.60 -9.94 -6.68
N GLY A 17 2.90 -9.70 -6.48
CA GLY A 17 3.95 -10.04 -7.44
C GLY A 17 4.28 -8.95 -8.46
N ASP A 18 3.56 -7.82 -8.47
CA ASP A 18 3.87 -6.70 -9.35
C ASP A 18 5.26 -6.10 -9.06
N ASP A 19 5.99 -5.73 -10.12
CA ASP A 19 7.22 -4.94 -10.04
C ASP A 19 6.89 -3.48 -9.70
N LEU A 20 6.76 -3.18 -8.41
CA LEU A 20 6.41 -1.84 -7.94
C LEU A 20 7.39 -0.75 -8.41
N PRO A 21 8.73 -0.92 -8.37
CA PRO A 21 9.66 0.03 -8.97
C PRO A 21 9.38 0.31 -10.45
N GLY A 22 9.15 -0.74 -11.27
CA GLY A 22 8.80 -0.58 -12.67
C GLY A 22 7.49 0.18 -12.88
N LEU A 23 6.46 -0.12 -12.07
CA LEU A 23 5.18 0.60 -12.11
C LEU A 23 5.35 2.09 -11.79
N LEU A 24 6.14 2.43 -10.77
CA LEU A 24 6.44 3.81 -10.37
C LEU A 24 7.20 4.54 -11.48
N PHE A 25 8.20 3.90 -12.09
CA PHE A 25 8.96 4.45 -13.20
C PHE A 25 8.05 4.79 -14.40
N HIS A 26 7.17 3.86 -14.79
CA HIS A 26 6.25 4.11 -15.89
C HIS A 26 5.20 5.18 -15.56
N ALA A 27 4.76 5.29 -14.31
CA ALA A 27 3.87 6.36 -13.89
C ALA A 27 4.56 7.74 -13.95
N LEU A 28 5.83 7.84 -13.54
CA LEU A 28 6.63 9.07 -13.66
C LEU A 28 6.74 9.51 -15.12
N GLN A 29 7.02 8.57 -16.03
CA GLN A 29 7.07 8.83 -17.48
C GLN A 29 5.73 9.35 -18.02
N ARG A 30 4.60 8.69 -17.68
CA ARG A 30 3.27 9.12 -18.12
C ARG A 30 2.90 10.51 -17.58
N ALA A 31 3.23 10.77 -16.32
CA ALA A 31 2.99 12.05 -15.67
C ALA A 31 3.95 13.17 -16.13
N ARG A 32 4.97 12.84 -16.93
CA ARG A 32 6.03 13.76 -17.36
C ARG A 32 6.74 14.41 -16.17
N ILE A 33 6.97 13.61 -15.12
CA ILE A 33 7.72 14.03 -13.93
C ILE A 33 9.13 13.44 -14.04
N GLU A 34 10.12 14.32 -14.09
CA GLU A 34 11.54 13.95 -14.00
C GLU A 34 12.02 14.15 -12.57
N LEU A 35 12.64 13.12 -12.00
CA LEU A 35 13.26 13.21 -10.67
C LEU A 35 14.63 13.89 -10.79
N ALA A 36 14.88 14.87 -9.93
CA ALA A 36 16.16 15.54 -9.80
C ALA A 36 16.95 15.04 -8.58
N HIS A 37 18.25 15.36 -8.55
CA HIS A 37 19.08 15.07 -7.39
C HIS A 37 18.55 15.80 -6.15
N GLY A 38 18.30 15.05 -5.08
CA GLY A 38 17.74 15.57 -3.83
C GLY A 38 16.22 15.41 -3.70
N ASP A 39 15.53 14.98 -4.77
CA ASP A 39 14.10 14.66 -4.68
C ASP A 39 13.85 13.42 -3.83
N ILE A 40 12.66 13.39 -3.21
CA ILE A 40 12.20 12.30 -2.36
C ILE A 40 10.95 11.69 -2.97
N LEU A 41 11.02 10.39 -3.30
CA LEU A 41 9.85 9.62 -3.69
C LEU A 41 9.19 9.02 -2.44
N VAL A 42 7.97 9.46 -2.13
CA VAL A 42 7.19 8.96 -0.99
C VAL A 42 6.17 7.94 -1.47
N VAL A 43 6.22 6.73 -0.93
CA VAL A 43 5.33 5.61 -1.31
C VAL A 43 4.52 5.18 -0.09
N CYS A 44 3.21 5.02 -0.25
CA CYS A 44 2.37 4.53 0.84
C CYS A 44 2.58 3.03 1.07
N GLN A 45 2.52 2.60 2.34
CA GLN A 45 2.78 1.19 2.69
C GLN A 45 1.86 0.20 1.95
N LYS A 46 0.63 0.60 1.61
CA LYS A 46 -0.39 -0.33 1.09
C LYS A 46 -0.01 -0.89 -0.29
N VAL A 47 0.61 -0.09 -1.16
CA VAL A 47 1.04 -0.60 -2.48
C VAL A 47 2.25 -1.52 -2.34
N VAL A 48 3.15 -1.22 -1.39
CA VAL A 48 4.28 -2.10 -1.05
C VAL A 48 3.78 -3.44 -0.50
N SER A 49 2.88 -3.42 0.48
CA SER A 49 2.29 -4.64 1.04
C SER A 49 1.58 -5.48 -0.03
N LYS A 50 0.89 -4.84 -0.99
CA LYS A 50 0.24 -5.55 -2.10
C LYS A 50 1.25 -6.20 -3.03
N SER A 51 2.27 -5.48 -3.50
CA SER A 51 3.30 -6.04 -4.40
C SER A 51 4.05 -7.21 -3.74
N GLU A 52 4.31 -7.11 -2.44
CA GLU A 52 4.93 -8.19 -1.64
C GLU A 52 3.99 -9.36 -1.31
N GLY A 53 2.74 -9.36 -1.80
CA GLY A 53 1.79 -10.42 -1.56
C GLY A 53 1.29 -10.52 -0.11
N ARG A 54 1.35 -9.43 0.67
CA ARG A 54 0.84 -9.34 2.06
C ARG A 54 -0.67 -9.13 2.12
N VAL A 55 -1.41 -9.82 1.24
CA VAL A 55 -2.88 -9.84 1.23
C VAL A 55 -3.35 -11.16 1.79
N VAL A 56 -4.28 -11.11 2.75
CA VAL A 56 -4.87 -12.28 3.39
C VAL A 56 -6.37 -12.26 3.16
N ASP A 57 -6.95 -13.40 2.76
CA ASP A 57 -8.39 -13.58 2.73
C ASP A 57 -8.90 -13.88 4.14
N LEU A 58 -9.72 -12.99 4.71
CA LEU A 58 -10.26 -13.18 6.07
C LEU A 58 -11.07 -14.47 6.20
N ARG A 59 -11.59 -15.05 5.10
CA ARG A 59 -12.27 -16.35 5.15
C ARG A 59 -11.33 -17.50 5.50
N THR A 60 -10.02 -17.35 5.31
CA THR A 60 -9.02 -18.36 5.66
C THR A 60 -8.47 -18.20 7.07
N VAL A 61 -8.88 -17.16 7.80
CA VAL A 61 -8.40 -16.86 9.16
C VAL A 61 -9.31 -17.51 10.19
N THR A 62 -8.75 -18.36 11.06
CA THR A 62 -9.45 -18.93 12.22
C THR A 62 -9.15 -18.08 13.46
N PRO A 63 -10.13 -17.38 14.05
CA PRO A 63 -9.90 -16.47 15.16
C PRO A 63 -9.56 -17.22 16.45
N SER A 64 -8.51 -16.77 17.15
CA SER A 64 -8.14 -17.32 18.47
C SER A 64 -9.18 -16.98 19.54
N PRO A 65 -9.21 -17.70 20.67
CA PRO A 65 -10.11 -17.36 21.78
C PRO A 65 -9.96 -15.90 22.25
N LEU A 66 -8.73 -15.39 22.28
CA LEU A 66 -8.45 -13.99 22.64
C LEU A 66 -9.04 -13.01 21.62
N ALA A 67 -8.88 -13.27 20.32
CA ALA A 67 -9.43 -12.41 19.26
C ALA A 67 -10.96 -12.31 19.36
N GLN A 68 -11.63 -13.42 19.66
CA GLN A 68 -13.08 -13.44 19.87
C GLN A 68 -13.52 -12.65 21.11
N ILE A 69 -12.73 -12.69 22.20
CA ILE A 69 -13.01 -11.86 23.39
C ILE A 69 -12.88 -10.38 23.01
N LEU A 70 -11.78 -9.98 22.37
CA LEU A 70 -11.52 -8.59 21.99
C LEU A 70 -12.56 -8.02 21.01
N ALA A 71 -13.07 -8.84 20.10
CA ALA A 71 -14.17 -8.47 19.21
C ALA A 71 -15.45 -8.12 19.99
N ARG A 72 -15.80 -8.94 21.00
CA ARG A 72 -17.00 -8.77 21.82
C ARG A 72 -16.89 -7.65 22.85
N THR A 73 -15.72 -7.44 23.47
CA THR A 73 -15.59 -6.58 24.64
C THR A 73 -15.00 -5.20 24.38
N GLY A 74 -14.32 -5.00 23.25
CA GLY A 74 -13.57 -3.76 23.01
C GLY A 74 -13.72 -3.16 21.62
N SER A 75 -13.43 -3.93 20.57
CA SER A 75 -13.24 -3.35 19.24
C SER A 75 -14.49 -3.28 18.37
N GLY A 76 -15.47 -4.16 18.59
CA GLY A 76 -16.65 -4.30 17.71
C GLY A 76 -16.33 -4.75 16.28
N LYS A 77 -15.08 -5.14 15.99
CA LYS A 77 -14.62 -5.60 14.67
C LYS A 77 -14.83 -7.11 14.52
N ASP A 78 -14.78 -7.58 13.28
CA ASP A 78 -14.67 -9.02 12.98
C ASP A 78 -13.45 -9.59 13.74
N PRO A 79 -13.58 -10.75 14.41
CA PRO A 79 -12.47 -11.36 15.14
C PRO A 79 -11.35 -11.92 14.25
N ARG A 80 -11.51 -11.89 12.92
CA ARG A 80 -10.54 -12.37 11.92
C ARG A 80 -9.65 -11.27 11.40
#